data_AF-A0A8T3CT55-F1
#
_entry.id   AF-A0A8T3CT55-F1
#
_cell.length_a   1.000
_cell.length_b   1.000
_cell.length_c   1.000
_cell.angle_alpha   90.00
_cell.angle_beta   90.00
_cell.angle_gamma   90.00
#
_symmetry.space_group_name_H-M   'P 1'
#
loop_
_entity.id
_entity.type
_entity.pdbx_description
1 polymer ?
#
loop_
_entity_poly.entity_id
_entity_poly.type
_entity_poly.pdbx_seq_one_letter_code
_entity_poly.pdbx_strand_id
1 'polypeptide(L)'
;MPINARRFGDSFQLGSSISVVCEEGFIKTQGAETITCELDNGQVMWSGLIPKCEAPCGGHFTAPRGVILSPGWPGYYKDSLSCEWVIEAEPGRSIKITFDRFQTELNYDFLELHDGPNLLSPVIGSFNGTQVPQFLFSSGSQLYLLFNTDNSRSNSGFKIYYESKALFGSDNRIRKSV
;
A
#
# COMPACT_ATOMS: atom_id res chain seq x y z
N MET A 1 13.72 -12.34 -12.16
CA MET A 1 12.34 -11.81 -12.24
C MET A 1 12.27 -10.61 -11.32
N PRO A 2 11.61 -9.51 -11.71
CA PRO A 2 11.44 -8.37 -10.81
C PRO A 2 10.61 -8.82 -9.59
N ILE A 3 11.07 -8.46 -8.40
CA ILE A 3 10.43 -8.79 -7.13
C ILE A 3 9.21 -7.87 -6.97
N ASN A 4 8.10 -8.39 -6.43
CA ASN A 4 6.85 -7.64 -6.19
C ASN A 4 6.26 -6.97 -7.45
N ALA A 5 6.48 -7.60 -8.61
CA ALA A 5 6.06 -7.05 -9.89
C ALA A 5 5.73 -8.16 -10.89
N ARG A 6 4.84 -7.83 -11.83
CA ARG A 6 4.53 -8.67 -12.99
C ARG A 6 5.36 -8.20 -14.18
N ARG A 7 6.06 -9.15 -14.83
CA ARG A 7 6.79 -8.92 -16.08
C ARG A 7 5.92 -9.33 -17.27
N PHE A 8 5.89 -8.49 -18.29
CA PHE A 8 5.31 -8.75 -19.60
C PHE A 8 6.43 -8.82 -20.64
N GLY A 9 6.32 -9.80 -21.54
CA GLY A 9 7.40 -10.14 -22.48
C GLY A 9 8.45 -11.05 -21.85
N ASP A 10 8.87 -12.07 -22.59
CA ASP A 10 9.80 -13.11 -22.16
C ASP A 10 11.03 -13.23 -23.07
N SER A 11 10.98 -12.69 -24.30
CA SER A 11 12.10 -12.64 -25.23
C SER A 11 13.28 -11.81 -24.72
N PHE A 12 14.49 -12.29 -25.00
CA PHE A 12 15.77 -11.64 -24.72
C PHE A 12 16.54 -11.31 -26.01
N GLN A 13 15.87 -11.32 -27.16
CA GLN A 13 16.49 -11.00 -28.44
C GLN A 13 16.69 -9.49 -28.57
N LEU A 14 17.72 -9.09 -29.32
CA LEU A 14 17.96 -7.70 -29.68
C LEU A 14 16.69 -7.09 -30.30
N GLY A 15 16.28 -5.92 -29.81
CA GLY A 15 15.05 -5.22 -30.18
C GLY A 15 13.81 -5.65 -29.39
N SER A 16 13.88 -6.69 -28.55
CA SER A 16 12.76 -7.11 -27.71
C SER A 16 12.60 -6.18 -26.50
N SER A 17 11.35 -5.88 -26.13
CA SER A 17 11.04 -5.09 -24.94
C SER A 17 10.37 -5.94 -23.87
N ILE A 18 10.61 -5.59 -22.62
CA ILE A 18 9.86 -6.12 -21.48
C ILE A 18 9.25 -4.95 -20.71
N SER A 19 8.04 -5.16 -20.20
CA SER A 19 7.37 -4.19 -19.33
C SER A 19 7.20 -4.76 -17.94
N VAL A 20 7.38 -3.95 -16.91
CA VAL A 20 7.25 -4.35 -15.52
C VAL A 20 6.23 -3.46 -14.83
N VAL A 21 5.20 -4.09 -14.28
CA VAL A 21 4.14 -3.43 -13.53
C VAL A 21 4.18 -3.92 -12.09
N CYS A 22 4.29 -2.99 -11.14
CA CYS A 22 4.30 -3.33 -9.72
C CYS A 22 2.97 -3.97 -9.29
N GLU A 23 3.05 -4.93 -8.39
CA GLU A 23 1.85 -5.52 -7.78
C GLU A 23 1.14 -4.51 -6.87
N GLU A 24 -0.12 -4.78 -6.50
CA GLU A 24 -0.89 -3.88 -5.63
C GLU A 24 -0.17 -3.62 -4.30
N GLY A 25 -0.13 -2.35 -3.88
CA GLY A 25 0.56 -1.90 -2.67
C GLY A 25 2.05 -1.57 -2.87
N PHE A 26 2.61 -1.84 -4.06
CA PHE A 26 3.98 -1.46 -4.40
C PHE A 26 4.01 -0.31 -5.41
N ILE A 27 5.04 0.54 -5.30
CA ILE A 27 5.32 1.59 -6.27
C ILE A 27 6.69 1.37 -6.91
N LYS A 28 6.84 1.85 -8.15
CA LYS A 28 8.11 1.79 -8.86
C LYS A 28 9.03 2.88 -8.31
N THR A 29 10.12 2.48 -7.65
CA THR A 29 11.12 3.40 -7.08
C THR A 29 12.36 3.55 -7.96
N GLN A 30 12.57 2.61 -8.89
CA GLN A 30 13.72 2.63 -9.81
C GLN A 30 13.32 2.02 -11.15
N GLY A 31 14.02 2.44 -12.21
CA GLY A 31 13.90 1.88 -13.56
C GLY A 31 12.71 2.42 -14.36
N ALA A 32 12.76 2.20 -15.68
CA ALA A 32 11.69 2.56 -16.59
C ALA A 32 10.59 1.48 -16.59
N GLU A 33 9.34 1.83 -16.91
CA GLU A 33 8.28 0.81 -17.00
C GLU A 33 8.58 -0.25 -18.05
N THR A 34 9.14 0.18 -19.17
CA THR A 34 9.53 -0.68 -20.28
C THR A 34 11.01 -0.47 -20.57
N ILE A 35 11.74 -1.58 -20.69
CA ILE A 35 13.14 -1.59 -21.11
C ILE A 35 13.28 -2.47 -22.35
N THR A 36 14.18 -2.09 -23.24
CA THR A 36 14.39 -2.75 -24.53
C THR A 36 15.81 -3.32 -24.59
N CYS A 37 15.96 -4.52 -25.12
CA CYS A 37 17.27 -5.11 -25.37
C CYS A 37 17.88 -4.42 -26.58
N GLU A 38 18.96 -3.69 -26.39
CA GLU A 38 19.62 -2.88 -27.41
C GLU A 38 21.11 -3.19 -27.52
N LEU A 39 21.72 -2.70 -28.59
CA LEU A 39 23.15 -2.79 -28.83
C LEU A 39 23.74 -1.42 -28.52
N ASP A 40 24.41 -1.30 -27.38
CA ASP A 40 25.11 -0.09 -26.98
C ASP A 40 26.63 -0.35 -27.05
N ASN A 41 27.33 0.46 -27.84
CA ASN A 41 28.79 0.36 -28.06
C ASN A 41 29.31 -1.06 -28.36
N GLY A 42 28.53 -1.85 -29.11
CA GLY A 42 28.88 -3.24 -29.48
C GLY A 42 28.55 -4.29 -28.42
N GLN A 43 27.97 -3.89 -27.28
CA GLN A 43 27.51 -4.78 -26.22
C GLN A 43 25.97 -4.85 -26.19
N VAL A 44 25.43 -6.07 -26.10
CA VAL A 44 23.98 -6.28 -25.98
C VAL A 44 23.57 -6.10 -24.51
N MET A 45 22.73 -5.10 -24.25
CA MET A 45 22.29 -4.75 -22.89
C MET A 45 20.86 -4.20 -22.89
N TRP A 46 20.25 -4.11 -21.71
CA TRP A 46 18.96 -3.44 -21.56
C TRP A 46 19.15 -1.93 -21.59
N SER A 47 18.20 -1.22 -22.21
CA SER A 47 18.17 0.24 -22.37
C SER A 47 18.01 1.02 -21.06
N GLY A 48 17.97 0.35 -19.92
CA GLY A 48 17.79 0.97 -18.62
C GLY A 48 17.88 -0.01 -17.47
N LEU A 49 17.81 0.55 -16.26
CA LEU A 49 17.81 -0.23 -15.02
C LEU A 49 16.56 -1.10 -14.92
N ILE A 50 16.73 -2.30 -14.37
CA ILE A 50 15.61 -3.20 -14.07
C ILE A 50 14.69 -2.52 -13.05
N PRO A 51 13.37 -2.52 -13.28
CA PRO A 51 12.44 -1.85 -12.39
C PRO A 51 12.40 -2.47 -11.00
N LYS A 52 12.39 -1.60 -9.98
CA LYS A 52 12.29 -1.99 -8.57
C LYS A 52 10.95 -1.51 -8.02
N CYS A 53 10.21 -2.44 -7.43
CA CYS A 53 8.90 -2.19 -6.82
C CYS A 53 9.01 -2.35 -5.31
N GLU A 54 8.73 -1.27 -4.57
CA GLU A 54 8.85 -1.21 -3.12
C GLU A 54 7.55 -0.69 -2.49
N ALA A 55 7.24 -1.18 -1.30
CA ALA A 55 6.14 -0.68 -0.49
C ALA A 55 6.50 0.74 -0.02
N PRO A 56 5.69 1.78 -0.36
CA PRO A 56 6.01 3.14 0.01
C PRO A 56 5.78 3.40 1.49
N CYS A 57 6.62 4.26 2.08
CA CYS A 57 6.41 4.83 3.41
C CYS A 57 5.45 6.02 3.30
N GLY A 58 4.16 5.70 3.14
CA GLY A 58 3.09 6.68 3.06
C GLY A 58 2.51 6.92 1.66
N GLY A 59 1.57 7.85 1.58
CA GLY A 59 0.94 8.32 0.34
C GLY A 59 -0.50 8.77 0.50
N HIS A 60 -1.07 9.35 -0.57
CA HIS A 60 -2.47 9.78 -0.64
C HIS A 60 -3.24 8.88 -1.62
N PHE A 61 -4.35 8.30 -1.15
CA PHE A 61 -5.08 7.23 -1.81
C PHE A 61 -6.53 7.65 -2.04
N THR A 62 -6.92 7.77 -3.30
CA THR A 62 -8.28 8.16 -3.72
C THR A 62 -9.06 7.05 -4.42
N ALA A 63 -8.40 5.92 -4.71
CA ALA A 63 -9.06 4.77 -5.32
C ALA A 63 -10.11 4.18 -4.36
N PRO A 64 -11.19 3.57 -4.86
CA PRO A 64 -12.25 3.03 -3.99
C PRO A 64 -11.81 1.80 -3.18
N ARG A 65 -10.66 1.20 -3.50
CA ARG A 65 -10.02 0.09 -2.80
C ARG A 65 -8.53 0.08 -3.09
N GLY A 66 -7.75 -0.52 -2.20
CA GLY A 66 -6.33 -0.75 -2.44
C GLY A 66 -5.65 -1.50 -1.30
N VAL A 67 -4.33 -1.61 -1.41
CA VAL A 67 -3.48 -2.33 -0.47
C VAL A 67 -2.45 -1.36 0.10
N ILE A 68 -2.27 -1.41 1.42
CA ILE A 68 -1.20 -0.71 2.13
C ILE A 68 -0.29 -1.79 2.72
N LEU A 69 1.01 -1.64 2.47
CA LEU A 69 2.06 -2.53 2.93
C LEU A 69 3.03 -1.73 3.79
N SER A 70 3.52 -2.32 4.88
CA SER A 70 4.66 -1.75 5.60
C SER A 70 5.89 -1.68 4.67
N PRO A 71 6.72 -0.63 4.71
CA PRO A 71 7.95 -0.56 3.92
C PRO A 71 8.81 -1.80 4.15
N GLY A 72 9.41 -2.36 3.09
CA GLY A 72 10.20 -3.59 3.18
C GLY A 72 9.42 -4.90 3.03
N TRP A 73 8.09 -4.85 3.00
CA TRP A 73 7.23 -6.02 2.75
C TRP A 73 7.63 -6.80 1.47
N PRO A 74 7.60 -8.16 1.49
CA PRO A 74 7.20 -9.06 2.58
C PRO A 74 8.32 -9.37 3.59
N GLY A 75 9.46 -8.67 3.48
CA GLY A 75 10.53 -8.71 4.48
C GLY A 75 10.21 -7.86 5.69
N TYR A 76 11.23 -7.58 6.50
CA TYR A 76 11.04 -6.78 7.70
C TYR A 76 11.00 -5.29 7.38
N TYR A 77 10.22 -4.54 8.16
CA TYR A 77 10.27 -3.08 8.08
C TYR A 77 11.61 -2.54 8.61
N LYS A 78 11.92 -1.29 8.28
CA LYS A 78 13.12 -0.64 8.83
C LYS A 78 12.82 -0.02 10.18
N ASP A 79 13.86 0.16 10.97
CA ASP A 79 13.77 0.91 12.23
C ASP A 79 13.67 2.43 11.92
N SER A 80 13.24 3.20 12.92
CA SER A 80 13.08 4.66 12.90
C SER A 80 12.22 5.22 11.77
N LEU A 81 11.16 4.50 11.40
CA LEU A 81 10.18 4.96 10.43
C LEU A 81 9.16 5.90 11.05
N SER A 82 8.67 6.83 10.21
CA SER A 82 7.45 7.58 10.43
C SER A 82 6.74 7.67 9.08
N CYS A 83 5.76 6.79 8.87
CA CYS A 83 5.08 6.63 7.59
C CYS A 83 3.61 7.01 7.70
N GLU A 84 3.13 7.80 6.74
CA GLU A 84 1.81 8.43 6.79
C GLU A 84 0.99 8.11 5.54
N TRP A 85 -0.17 7.47 5.72
CA TRP A 85 -1.10 7.22 4.62
C TRP A 85 -2.41 7.97 4.85
N VAL A 86 -2.89 8.68 3.83
CA VAL A 86 -4.20 9.31 3.82
C VAL A 86 -5.05 8.59 2.80
N ILE A 87 -6.20 8.09 3.22
CA ILE A 87 -7.21 7.49 2.34
C ILE A 87 -8.39 8.44 2.27
N GLU A 88 -8.79 8.81 1.07
CA GLU A 88 -9.89 9.72 0.79
C GLU A 88 -10.89 9.04 -0.16
N ALA A 89 -12.07 8.74 0.38
CA ALA A 89 -13.20 8.24 -0.38
C ALA A 89 -14.12 9.38 -0.82
N GLU A 90 -15.03 9.08 -1.74
CA GLU A 90 -16.10 10.02 -2.10
C GLU A 90 -16.98 10.37 -0.88
N PRO A 91 -17.53 11.60 -0.81
CA PRO A 91 -18.46 11.99 0.24
C PRO A 91 -19.64 11.01 0.40
N GLY A 92 -20.05 10.74 1.64
CA GLY A 92 -21.13 9.79 1.95
C GLY A 92 -20.71 8.32 1.95
N ARG A 93 -19.41 8.05 1.90
CA ARG A 93 -18.81 6.71 2.06
C ARG A 93 -17.97 6.66 3.33
N SER A 94 -17.88 5.48 3.94
CA SER A 94 -16.87 5.14 4.95
C SER A 94 -15.76 4.31 4.33
N ILE A 95 -14.62 4.27 5.01
CA ILE A 95 -13.45 3.47 4.64
C ILE A 95 -13.39 2.30 5.61
N LYS A 96 -13.46 1.08 5.08
CA LYS A 96 -13.24 -0.14 5.86
C LYS A 96 -11.80 -0.57 5.72
N ILE A 97 -11.15 -0.84 6.84
CA ILE A 97 -9.83 -1.45 6.93
C ILE A 97 -9.98 -2.93 7.27
N THR A 98 -9.23 -3.80 6.58
CA THR A 98 -9.13 -5.23 6.88
C THR A 98 -7.66 -5.61 6.99
N PHE A 99 -7.28 -6.24 8.10
CA PHE A 99 -5.91 -6.70 8.34
C PHE A 99 -5.75 -8.12 7.80
N ASP A 100 -4.88 -8.32 6.81
CA ASP A 100 -4.51 -9.65 6.30
C ASP A 100 -3.32 -10.23 7.08
N ARG A 101 -2.35 -9.37 7.42
CA ARG A 101 -1.20 -9.68 8.26
C ARG A 101 -0.86 -8.48 9.12
N PHE A 102 -0.46 -8.75 10.36
CA PHE A 102 0.00 -7.74 11.30
C PHE A 102 0.96 -8.36 12.32
N GLN A 103 2.20 -7.89 12.33
CA GLN A 103 3.22 -8.25 13.30
C GLN A 103 4.24 -7.10 13.42
N THR A 104 4.11 -6.32 14.47
CA THR A 104 5.06 -5.25 14.83
C THR A 104 5.69 -5.55 16.20
N GLU A 105 6.68 -4.77 16.61
CA GLU A 105 7.25 -4.91 17.95
C GLU A 105 6.23 -4.49 19.01
N LEU A 106 5.97 -5.38 19.97
CA LEU A 106 5.01 -5.16 21.05
C LEU A 106 5.50 -4.04 21.98
N ASN A 107 4.65 -3.04 22.22
CA ASN A 107 4.90 -1.84 23.04
C ASN A 107 5.88 -0.78 22.48
N TYR A 108 6.45 -0.98 21.30
CA TYR A 108 7.44 -0.05 20.72
C TYR A 108 7.02 0.49 19.36
N ASP A 109 6.49 -0.38 18.49
CA ASP A 109 6.12 -0.01 17.13
C ASP A 109 4.59 0.02 16.97
N PHE A 110 4.06 1.18 16.61
CA PHE A 110 2.62 1.43 16.62
C PHE A 110 2.12 1.81 15.22
N LEU A 111 1.01 1.18 14.83
CA LEU A 111 0.16 1.63 13.75
C LEU A 111 -1.10 2.27 14.34
N GLU A 112 -1.25 3.57 14.15
CA GLU A 112 -2.40 4.37 14.58
C GLU A 112 -3.32 4.67 13.41
N LEU A 113 -4.62 4.56 13.63
CA LEU A 113 -5.68 4.89 12.69
C LEU A 113 -6.51 6.05 13.27
N HIS A 114 -6.59 7.14 12.52
CA HIS A 114 -7.30 8.35 12.88
C HIS A 114 -8.48 8.57 11.94
N ASP A 115 -9.67 8.78 12.50
CA ASP A 115 -10.94 8.96 11.81
C ASP A 115 -11.10 10.39 11.28
N GLY A 116 -10.33 10.69 10.23
CA GLY A 116 -10.29 11.98 9.56
C GLY A 116 -9.02 12.14 8.72
N PRO A 117 -8.71 13.36 8.26
CA PRO A 117 -7.65 13.61 7.29
C PRO A 117 -6.22 13.60 7.84
N ASN A 118 -6.03 13.68 9.16
CA ASN A 118 -4.71 13.89 9.76
C ASN A 118 -4.63 13.46 11.24
N LEU A 119 -3.43 13.58 11.82
CA LEU A 119 -3.08 13.24 13.20
C LEU A 119 -3.96 13.90 14.28
N LEU A 120 -4.55 15.06 14.01
CA LEU A 120 -5.42 15.76 14.95
C LEU A 120 -6.83 15.14 15.01
N SER A 121 -7.14 14.21 14.10
CA SER A 121 -8.43 13.53 14.06
C SER A 121 -8.51 12.46 15.15
N PRO A 122 -9.72 12.10 15.64
CA PRO A 122 -9.89 11.11 16.70
C PRO A 122 -9.27 9.75 16.35
N VAL A 123 -8.54 9.15 17.29
CA VAL A 123 -7.98 7.80 17.13
C VAL A 123 -9.09 6.76 17.25
N ILE A 124 -9.22 5.89 16.25
CA ILE A 124 -10.15 4.74 16.27
C ILE A 124 -9.43 3.41 16.52
N GLY A 125 -8.10 3.40 16.44
CA GLY A 125 -7.30 2.24 16.80
C GLY A 125 -5.82 2.59 16.88
N SER A 126 -5.13 1.96 17.84
CA SER A 126 -3.67 1.99 17.97
C SER A 126 -3.21 0.57 18.25
N PHE A 127 -2.41 0.02 17.34
CA PHE A 127 -2.08 -1.40 17.30
C PHE A 127 -0.58 -1.63 17.34
N ASN A 128 -0.17 -2.64 18.10
CA ASN A 128 1.20 -3.14 18.14
C ASN A 128 1.21 -4.66 18.42
N GLY A 129 2.36 -5.30 18.29
CA GLY A 129 2.45 -6.75 18.46
C GLY A 129 1.73 -7.49 17.32
N THR A 130 0.89 -8.47 17.66
CA THR A 130 0.23 -9.36 16.68
C THR A 130 -1.30 -9.32 16.72
N GLN A 131 -1.89 -8.59 17.67
CA GLN A 131 -3.33 -8.60 17.88
C GLN A 131 -3.97 -7.37 17.25
N VAL A 132 -4.85 -7.61 16.29
CA VAL A 132 -5.66 -6.59 15.59
C VAL A 132 -7.09 -7.10 15.43
N PRO A 133 -8.09 -6.21 15.37
CA PRO A 133 -9.44 -6.59 14.97
C PRO A 133 -9.43 -7.11 13.52
N GLN A 134 -10.41 -7.93 13.16
CA GLN A 134 -10.54 -8.41 11.78
C GLN A 134 -10.73 -7.24 10.79
N PHE A 135 -11.54 -6.25 11.18
CA PHE A 135 -11.77 -5.04 10.40
C PHE A 135 -12.18 -3.85 11.28
N LEU A 136 -12.06 -2.65 10.72
CA LEU A 136 -12.51 -1.38 11.30
C LEU A 136 -13.18 -0.53 10.22
N PHE A 137 -13.97 0.45 10.64
CA PHE A 137 -14.57 1.45 9.76
C PHE A 137 -14.23 2.85 10.25
N SER A 138 -13.93 3.77 9.34
CA SER A 138 -14.04 5.21 9.60
C SER A 138 -15.52 5.61 9.70
N SER A 139 -15.80 6.71 10.39
CA SER A 139 -17.14 7.31 10.40
C SER A 139 -17.39 8.17 9.16
N GLY A 140 -16.33 8.72 8.56
CA GLY A 140 -16.37 9.59 7.39
C GLY A 140 -15.61 9.05 6.18
N SER A 141 -15.45 9.91 5.17
CA SER A 141 -14.79 9.57 3.91
C SER A 141 -13.27 9.78 3.94
N GLN A 142 -12.68 10.05 5.10
CA GLN A 142 -11.25 10.25 5.25
C GLN A 142 -10.74 9.39 6.40
N LEU A 143 -9.56 8.79 6.20
CA LEU A 143 -8.89 7.99 7.21
C LEU A 143 -7.38 8.22 7.09
N TYR A 144 -6.74 8.51 8.21
CA TYR A 144 -5.31 8.73 8.30
C TYR A 144 -4.65 7.60 9.09
N LEU A 145 -3.58 7.03 8.54
CA LEU A 145 -2.78 5.99 9.16
C LEU A 145 -1.38 6.52 9.43
N LEU A 146 -0.87 6.28 10.64
CA LEU A 146 0.48 6.59 11.04
C LEU A 146 1.18 5.33 11.56
N PHE A 147 2.28 4.95 10.93
CA PHE A 147 3.15 3.89 11.42
C PHE A 147 4.47 4.49 11.90
N ASN A 148 4.73 4.38 13.20
CA ASN A 148 6.00 4.76 13.80
C ASN A 148 6.72 3.53 14.36
N THR A 149 8.03 3.50 14.19
CA THR A 149 8.88 2.47 14.78
C THR A 149 9.98 3.08 15.62
N ASP A 150 10.44 2.34 16.64
CA ASP A 150 11.59 2.75 17.44
C ASP A 150 12.92 2.53 16.69
N ASN A 151 14.07 2.58 17.38
CA ASN A 151 15.38 2.46 16.75
C ASN A 151 15.92 1.03 16.63
N SER A 152 15.11 -0.01 16.87
CA SER A 152 15.56 -1.40 16.79
C SER A 152 14.42 -2.39 16.49
N ARG A 153 14.77 -3.68 16.34
CA ARG A 153 13.84 -4.83 16.40
C ARG A 153 12.60 -4.76 15.51
N SER A 154 12.86 -4.64 14.22
CA SER A 154 11.83 -4.87 13.21
C SER A 154 11.23 -6.28 13.15
N ASN A 155 10.01 -6.35 12.63
CA ASN A 155 9.24 -7.56 12.35
C ASN A 155 8.72 -7.55 10.90
N SER A 156 7.91 -8.54 10.51
CA SER A 156 7.34 -8.67 9.16
C SER A 156 6.32 -7.58 8.78
N GLY A 157 5.87 -6.78 9.75
CA GLY A 157 5.03 -5.61 9.52
C GLY A 157 3.59 -5.98 9.19
N PHE A 158 3.00 -5.30 8.21
CA PHE A 158 1.58 -5.44 7.94
C PHE A 158 1.22 -5.38 6.47
N LYS A 159 0.10 -6.02 6.17
CA LYS A 159 -0.61 -5.93 4.92
C LYS A 159 -2.08 -5.66 5.19
N ILE A 160 -2.53 -4.53 4.70
CA ILE A 160 -3.85 -3.97 4.96
C ILE A 160 -4.58 -3.78 3.64
N TYR A 161 -5.83 -4.21 3.61
CA TYR A 161 -6.76 -3.90 2.53
C TYR A 161 -7.69 -2.79 3.00
N TYR A 162 -7.89 -1.78 2.16
CA TYR A 162 -8.92 -0.78 2.38
C TYR A 162 -9.98 -0.85 1.27
N GLU A 163 -11.23 -0.58 1.65
CA GLU A 163 -12.34 -0.49 0.72
C GLU A 163 -13.33 0.59 1.15
N SER A 164 -13.74 1.44 0.21
CA SER A 164 -14.80 2.41 0.43
C SER A 164 -16.17 1.72 0.41
N LYS A 165 -17.02 2.01 1.38
CA LYS A 165 -18.38 1.47 1.54
C LYS A 165 -19.37 2.62 1.60
N ALA A 166 -20.52 2.47 0.94
CA ALA A 166 -21.59 3.43 1.09
C ALA A 166 -22.07 3.43 2.55
N LEU A 167 -22.22 4.61 3.16
CA LEU A 167 -22.89 4.72 4.45
C LEU A 167 -24.36 4.32 4.26
N PHE A 168 -24.88 3.49 5.16
CA PHE A 168 -26.29 3.09 5.13
C PHE A 168 -27.17 4.34 5.27
N GLY A 169 -27.71 4.81 4.15
CA GLY A 169 -28.45 6.08 4.04
C GLY A 169 -28.31 6.77 2.68
N SER A 170 -27.32 6.43 1.86
CA SER A 170 -27.14 7.00 0.50
C SER A 170 -27.64 6.10 -0.63
N ASP A 171 -28.09 4.87 -0.33
CA ASP A 171 -28.73 4.02 -1.34
C ASP A 171 -30.20 4.40 -1.53
N ASN A 172 -30.44 5.35 -2.43
CA ASN A 172 -31.78 5.71 -2.88
C ASN A 172 -32.40 4.66 -3.84
N ARG A 173 -31.79 3.46 -3.98
CA ARG A 173 -32.31 2.37 -4.85
C ARG A 173 -33.07 1.27 -4.10
N ILE A 174 -33.40 1.46 -2.83
CA ILE A 174 -34.39 0.61 -2.14
C ILE A 174 -35.58 1.47 -1.67
N ARG A 175 -36.24 2.12 -2.63
CA ARG A 175 -37.65 2.48 -2.55
C ARG A 175 -38.33 2.08 -3.85
N LYS A 176 -38.74 0.81 -3.92
CA LYS A 176 -39.97 0.30 -4.56
C LYS A 176 -39.85 -1.21 -4.79
N SER A 177 -40.51 -1.97 -3.93
CA SER A 177 -41.38 -3.05 -4.36
C SER A 177 -42.51 -3.09 -3.35
N VAL A 178 -43.65 -2.56 -3.80
CA VAL A 178 -44.97 -2.85 -3.23
C VAL A 178 -45.29 -4.29 -3.59
#